data_AF-A0A947S438-F1
#
_entry.id   AF-A0A947S438-F1
#
_cell.length_a   1.000
_cell.length_b   1.000
_cell.length_c   1.000
_cell.angle_alpha   90.00
_cell.angle_beta   90.00
_cell.angle_gamma   90.00
#
_symmetry.space_group_name_H-M   'P 1'
#
loop_
_entity.id
_entity.type
_entity.pdbx_description
1 polymer ?
#
loop_
_entity_poly.entity_id
_entity_poly.type
_entity_poly.pdbx_seq_one_letter_code
_entity_poly.pdbx_strand_id
1 'polypeptide(L)'
;MYYALAETGETPANPLTMNLLPDLQQAATGAQYGSATENTIPQIVGLIVRAVLSFVGAIFFILIIFSGIQWMTAGGNEEKITKARARMTNAAIGLAITTAAYFITWFISEALLSNV
;
A
#
# COMPACT_ATOMS: atom_id res chain seq x y z
N MET A 1 -35.41 -36.54 -27.08
CA MET A 1 -34.01 -36.25 -27.42
C MET A 1 -33.48 -35.28 -26.36
N TYR A 2 -32.71 -35.80 -25.42
CA TYR A 2 -32.22 -35.13 -24.22
C TYR A 2 -30.83 -34.57 -24.55
N TYR A 3 -30.61 -33.25 -24.46
CA TYR A 3 -29.26 -32.67 -24.48
C TYR A 3 -28.94 -32.23 -23.05
N ALA A 4 -27.91 -32.90 -22.53
CA ALA A 4 -27.41 -32.82 -21.19
C ALA A 4 -26.86 -31.43 -20.84
N LEU A 5 -27.17 -31.03 -19.62
CA LEU A 5 -26.29 -30.38 -18.64
C LEU A 5 -24.83 -30.25 -19.11
N ALA A 6 -24.43 -29.04 -19.53
CA ALA A 6 -23.04 -28.64 -19.46
C ALA A 6 -22.80 -28.08 -18.06
N GLU A 7 -22.56 -29.02 -17.14
CA GLU A 7 -21.93 -28.78 -15.86
C GLU A 7 -20.73 -27.85 -16.02
N THR A 8 -20.63 -26.92 -15.07
CA THR A 8 -19.41 -26.29 -14.62
C THR A 8 -18.34 -27.35 -14.36
N GLY A 9 -17.50 -27.62 -15.35
CA GLY A 9 -16.34 -28.49 -15.22
C GLY A 9 -15.09 -27.69 -15.55
N GLU A 10 -14.31 -27.36 -14.53
CA GLU A 10 -12.93 -26.93 -14.68
C GLU A 10 -12.24 -27.93 -15.62
N THR A 11 -11.90 -27.48 -16.84
CA THR A 11 -11.11 -28.25 -17.80
C THR A 11 -9.88 -28.78 -17.07
N PRO A 12 -9.58 -30.10 -17.14
CA PRO A 12 -8.40 -30.64 -16.49
C PRO A 12 -7.20 -29.83 -16.95
N ALA A 13 -6.47 -29.28 -15.98
CA ALA A 13 -5.32 -28.41 -16.18
C ALA A 13 -4.35 -29.06 -17.16
N ASN A 14 -4.48 -28.71 -18.44
CA ASN A 14 -3.50 -29.02 -19.44
C ASN A 14 -2.32 -28.08 -19.13
N PRO A 15 -1.14 -28.60 -18.75
CA PRO A 15 0.00 -27.76 -18.35
C PRO A 15 0.44 -26.85 -19.50
N LEU A 16 0.03 -27.16 -20.74
CA LEU A 16 0.34 -26.39 -21.94
C LEU A 16 -0.65 -25.26 -22.22
N THR A 17 -1.80 -25.21 -21.54
CA THR A 17 -2.80 -24.15 -21.67
C THR A 17 -3.02 -23.40 -20.36
N MET A 18 -2.04 -23.44 -19.44
CA MET A 18 -2.07 -22.63 -18.23
C MET A 18 -2.12 -21.16 -18.66
N ASN A 19 -3.26 -20.50 -18.45
CA ASN A 19 -3.41 -19.09 -18.74
C ASN A 19 -2.69 -18.32 -17.64
N LEU A 20 -1.39 -18.09 -17.84
CA LEU A 20 -0.53 -17.36 -16.92
C LEU A 20 -0.80 -15.86 -16.96
N LEU A 21 -1.46 -15.36 -18.00
CA LEU A 21 -1.73 -13.93 -18.19
C LEU A 21 -2.38 -13.28 -16.95
N PRO A 22 -3.42 -13.85 -16.31
CA PRO A 22 -3.96 -13.31 -15.05
C PRO A 22 -2.95 -13.30 -13.91
N ASP A 23 -2.18 -14.37 -13.69
CA ASP A 23 -1.19 -14.43 -12.61
C ASP A 23 -0.01 -13.46 -12.85
N LEU A 24 0.39 -13.29 -14.11
CA LEU A 24 1.40 -12.33 -14.53
C LEU A 24 0.87 -10.89 -14.46
N GLN A 25 -0.41 -10.64 -14.73
CA GLN A 25 -1.05 -9.34 -14.55
C GLN A 25 -1.24 -9.01 -13.07
N GLN A 26 -1.56 -10.00 -12.23
CA GLN A 26 -1.70 -9.83 -10.79
C GLN A 26 -0.32 -9.65 -10.12
N ALA A 27 0.70 -10.37 -10.58
CA ALA A 27 2.08 -10.14 -10.19
C ALA A 27 2.59 -8.77 -10.68
N ALA A 28 2.26 -8.36 -11.91
CA ALA A 28 2.61 -7.04 -12.43
C ALA A 28 1.91 -5.92 -11.65
N THR A 29 0.63 -6.04 -11.29
CA THR A 29 -0.09 -5.04 -10.47
C THR A 29 0.37 -5.04 -9.01
N GLY A 30 0.70 -6.20 -8.44
CA GLY A 30 1.29 -6.34 -7.11
C GLY A 30 2.72 -5.78 -7.03
N ALA A 31 3.51 -5.97 -8.08
CA ALA A 31 4.80 -5.32 -8.31
C ALA A 31 4.66 -3.90 -8.90
N GLN A 32 3.42 -3.38 -9.01
CA GLN A 32 3.08 -2.00 -9.40
C GLN A 32 3.50 -1.60 -10.83
N TYR A 33 3.72 -2.57 -11.71
CA TYR A 33 3.97 -2.43 -13.14
C TYR A 33 2.70 -2.41 -14.02
N GLY A 34 1.50 -2.73 -13.50
CA GLY A 34 0.23 -2.65 -14.25
C GLY A 34 -0.41 -1.27 -14.13
N SER A 35 -0.58 -0.46 -15.19
CA SER A 35 -1.22 -0.80 -16.47
C SER A 35 -0.43 -0.25 -17.65
N ALA A 36 0.25 -1.13 -18.40
CA ALA A 36 1.08 -0.77 -19.55
C ALA A 36 0.30 -0.41 -20.83
N THR A 37 -1.04 -0.40 -20.81
CA THR A 37 -1.82 -0.21 -22.04
C THR A 37 -2.17 1.24 -22.33
N GLU A 38 -2.30 2.11 -21.33
CA GLU A 38 -2.38 3.57 -21.55
C GLU A 38 -1.72 4.28 -20.37
N ASN A 39 -0.56 4.93 -20.60
CA ASN A 39 0.10 5.78 -19.61
C ASN A 39 -0.68 7.08 -19.45
N THR A 40 -1.84 7.02 -18.82
CA THR A 40 -2.61 8.20 -18.44
C THR A 40 -1.90 8.86 -17.25
N ILE A 41 -1.87 10.20 -17.24
CA ILE A 41 -1.28 11.03 -16.16
C ILE A 41 -1.56 10.50 -14.74
N PRO A 42 -2.77 10.00 -14.39
CA PRO A 42 -3.07 9.50 -13.04
C PRO A 42 -2.25 8.28 -12.61
N GLN A 43 -1.87 7.37 -13.51
CA GLN A 43 -1.12 6.16 -13.11
C GLN A 43 0.34 6.49 -12.77
N ILE A 44 0.98 7.38 -13.54
CA ILE A 44 2.34 7.85 -13.26
C ILE A 44 2.37 8.59 -11.92
N VAL A 45 1.38 9.45 -11.67
CA VAL A 45 1.24 10.13 -10.38
C VAL A 45 1.02 9.13 -9.25
N GLY A 46 0.16 8.13 -9.43
CA GLY A 46 -0.08 7.07 -8.46
C GLY A 46 1.17 6.27 -8.10
N LEU A 47 2.01 5.96 -9.11
CA LEU A 47 3.30 5.28 -8.91
C LEU A 47 4.26 6.12 -8.08
N ILE A 48 4.43 7.40 -8.44
CA ILE A 48 5.32 8.32 -7.71
C ILE A 48 4.83 8.52 -6.28
N VAL A 49 3.52 8.75 -6.08
CA VAL A 49 2.94 8.93 -4.74
C VAL A 49 3.17 7.69 -3.88
N ARG A 50 2.95 6.48 -4.41
CA ARG A 50 3.21 5.23 -3.67
C ARG A 50 4.69 5.06 -3.32
N ALA A 51 5.60 5.35 -4.25
CA ALA A 51 7.04 5.27 -4.01
C ALA A 51 7.50 6.28 -2.95
N VAL A 52 6.97 7.50 -2.97
CA VAL A 52 7.25 8.51 -1.95
C VAL A 52 6.63 8.10 -0.61
N LEU A 53 5.39 7.60 -0.58
CA LEU A 53 4.73 7.15 0.65
C LEU A 53 5.48 6.01 1.33
N SER A 54 5.99 5.03 0.55
CA SER A 54 6.77 3.92 1.12
C SER A 54 8.09 4.40 1.72
N PHE A 55 8.78 5.31 1.04
CA PHE A 55 10.01 5.92 1.55
C PHE A 55 9.77 6.77 2.80
N VAL A 56 8.72 7.59 2.80
CA VAL A 56 8.30 8.40 3.94
C VAL A 56 7.97 7.49 5.13
N GLY A 57 7.11 6.49 4.95
CA GLY A 57 6.74 5.55 6.01
C GLY A 57 7.96 4.86 6.63
N ALA A 58 8.94 4.45 5.82
CA ALA A 58 10.18 3.86 6.30
C ALA A 58 11.02 4.84 7.15
N ILE A 59 11.15 6.11 6.74
CA ILE A 59 11.86 7.13 7.52
C ILE A 59 11.17 7.36 8.87
N PHE A 60 9.85 7.52 8.87
CA PHE A 60 9.08 7.72 10.10
C PHE A 60 9.24 6.54 11.06
N PHE A 61 9.24 5.31 10.54
CA PHE A 61 9.47 4.11 11.34
C PHE A 61 10.84 4.11 12.02
N ILE A 62 11.91 4.43 11.27
CA ILE A 62 13.28 4.53 11.80
C ILE A 62 13.37 5.64 12.86
N LEU A 63 12.75 6.79 12.63
CA LEU A 63 12.74 7.90 13.58
C LEU A 63 12.05 7.55 14.90
N ILE A 64 10.97 6.78 14.87
CA ILE A 64 10.28 6.31 16.08
C ILE A 64 11.19 5.38 16.89
N ILE A 65 11.85 4.43 16.23
CA ILE A 65 12.80 3.52 16.90
C ILE A 65 13.94 4.31 17.53
N PHE A 66 14.57 5.20 16.78
CA PHE A 66 15.68 6.02 17.26
C PHE A 66 15.28 6.89 18.45
N SER A 67 14.12 7.54 18.36
CA SER A 67 13.59 8.37 19.44
C SER A 67 13.20 7.55 20.67
N GLY A 68 12.69 6.33 20.47
CA GLY A 68 12.37 5.39 21.54
C GLY A 68 13.61 4.94 22.30
N ILE A 69 14.70 4.60 21.60
CA ILE A 69 15.98 4.26 22.24
C ILE A 69 16.52 5.47 23.00
N GLN A 70 16.44 6.67 22.44
CA GLN A 70 16.87 7.89 23.13
C GLN A 70 16.04 8.20 24.38
N TRP A 71 14.74 7.87 24.37
CA TRP A 71 13.88 7.99 25.54
C TRP A 71 14.26 6.98 26.63
N MET A 72 14.49 5.72 26.27
CA MET A 72 14.89 4.65 27.21
C MET A 72 16.29 4.90 27.81
N THR A 73 17.21 5.50 27.05
CA THR A 73 18.59 5.77 27.49
C THR A 73 18.76 7.13 28.18
N ALA A 74 17.69 7.91 28.35
CA ALA A 74 17.76 9.25 28.94
C ALA A 74 18.14 9.26 30.43
N GLY A 75 18.01 8.13 31.14
CA GLY A 75 18.55 7.95 32.50
C GLY A 75 18.06 8.97 33.53
N GLY A 76 16.85 9.53 33.36
CA GLY A 76 16.28 10.56 34.24
C GLY A 76 16.57 12.01 33.82
N ASN A 77 17.29 12.25 32.71
CA ASN A 77 17.44 13.60 32.15
C ASN A 77 16.11 14.03 31.48
N GLU A 78 15.36 14.91 32.16
CA GLU A 78 14.07 15.43 31.70
C GLU A 78 14.13 16.13 30.33
N GLU A 79 15.24 16.80 30.01
CA GLU A 79 15.41 17.49 28.72
C GLU A 79 15.47 16.47 27.56
N LYS A 80 16.22 15.37 27.75
CA LYS A 80 16.31 14.29 26.77
C LYS A 80 14.98 13.57 26.62
N ILE A 81 14.27 13.34 27.73
CA ILE A 81 12.93 12.73 27.73
C ILE A 81 11.93 13.61 26.96
N THR A 82 11.92 14.91 27.26
CA THR A 82 11.00 15.87 26.63
C THR A 82 11.27 15.99 25.13
N LYS A 83 12.55 16.09 24.74
CA LYS A 83 12.95 16.12 23.32
C LYS A 83 12.58 14.84 22.57
N ALA A 84 12.85 13.67 23.17
CA ALA A 84 12.50 12.38 22.58
C ALA A 84 10.98 12.24 22.41
N ARG A 85 10.21 12.58 23.45
CA ARG A 85 8.74 12.54 23.42
C ARG A 85 8.18 13.49 22.37
N ALA A 86 8.64 14.74 22.32
CA ALA A 86 8.21 15.71 21.31
C ALA A 86 8.48 15.20 19.88
N ARG A 87 9.65 14.59 19.64
CA ARG A 87 9.99 14.00 18.34
C ARG A 87 9.07 12.82 18.00
N MET A 88 8.77 11.94 18.95
CA MET A 88 7.85 10.82 18.75
C MET A 88 6.42 11.31 18.47
N THR A 89 5.93 12.31 19.20
CA THR A 89 4.59 12.87 18.96
C THR A 89 4.48 13.49 17.57
N ASN A 90 5.49 14.28 17.17
CA ASN A 90 5.51 14.89 15.83
C ASN A 90 5.59 13.83 14.73
N ALA A 91 6.39 12.78 14.93
CA ALA A 91 6.46 11.65 14.00
C ALA A 91 5.10 10.92 13.89
N ALA A 92 4.44 10.65 15.02
CA ALA A 92 3.13 10.00 15.03
C ALA A 92 2.05 10.85 14.34
N ILE A 93 2.05 12.17 14.56
CA ILE A 93 1.11 13.09 13.91
C ILE A 93 1.35 13.10 12.39
N GLY A 94 2.60 13.20 11.94
CA GLY A 94 2.93 13.16 10.52
C GLY A 94 2.46 11.86 9.86
N LEU A 95 2.74 10.72 10.49
CA LEU A 95 2.29 9.41 10.01
C LEU A 95 0.77 9.30 9.95
N ALA A 96 0.07 9.80 10.98
CA ALA A 96 -1.39 9.81 11.04
C ALA A 96 -2.00 10.64 9.89
N ILE A 97 -1.45 11.82 9.62
CA ILE A 97 -1.91 12.69 8.53
C ILE A 97 -1.67 12.03 7.16
N THR A 98 -0.48 11.48 6.91
CA THR A 98 -0.19 10.79 5.64
C THR A 98 -1.11 9.60 5.42
N THR A 99 -1.36 8.81 6.47
CA THR A 99 -2.25 7.65 6.40
C THR A 99 -3.70 8.08 6.19
N ALA A 100 -4.16 9.11 6.88
CA ALA A 100 -5.50 9.67 6.72
C ALA A 100 -5.73 10.21 5.30
N ALA A 101 -4.75 10.91 4.73
CA ALA A 101 -4.82 11.39 3.35
C ALA A 101 -5.03 10.23 2.35
N TYR A 102 -4.27 9.15 2.50
CA TYR A 102 -4.43 7.96 1.66
C TYR A 102 -5.81 7.32 1.81
N PHE A 103 -6.30 7.17 3.04
CA PHE A 103 -7.65 6.64 3.29
C PHE A 103 -8.74 7.50 2.68
N ILE A 104 -8.63 8.83 2.77
CA ILE A 104 -9.59 9.74 2.14
C ILE A 104 -9.57 9.57 0.62
N THR A 105 -8.40 9.51 -0.01
CA THR A 105 -8.30 9.27 -1.46
C THR A 105 -8.97 7.96 -1.86
N TRP A 106 -8.68 6.88 -1.14
CA TRP A 106 -9.29 5.57 -1.40
C TRP A 106 -10.82 5.61 -1.21
N PHE A 107 -11.30 6.24 -0.15
CA PHE A 107 -12.72 6.39 0.12
C PHE A 107 -13.44 7.14 -1.01
N ILE A 108 -12.87 8.24 -1.51
CA ILE A 108 -13.44 9.00 -2.62
C ILE A 108 -13.46 8.15 -3.90
N SER A 109 -12.38 7.43 -4.21
CA SER A 109 -12.35 6.55 -5.39
C SER A 109 -13.42 5.47 -5.34
N GLU A 110 -13.59 4.81 -4.20
CA GLU A 110 -14.61 3.76 -4.02
C GLU A 110 -16.03 4.33 -4.03
N ALA A 111 -16.25 5.49 -3.40
CA ALA A 111 -17.53 6.17 -3.39
C ALA A 111 -17.99 6.60 -4.79
N LEU A 112 -17.05 6.98 -5.67
CA LEU A 112 -17.36 7.32 -7.07
C LEU A 112 -17.61 6.07 -7.93
N LEU A 113 -16.86 5.00 -7.73
CA LEU A 113 -17.01 3.74 -8.49
C LEU A 113 -18.26 2.95 -8.09
N SER A 114 -18.70 3.03 -6.84
CA SER A 114 -19.89 2.33 -6.34
C SER A 114 -21.23 2.93 -6.78
N ASN A 115 -21.24 4.18 -7.28
CA ASN A 115 -22.43 4.87 -7.79
C ASN A 115 -22.55 4.83 -9.33
N VAL A 116 -21.70 4.05 -9.99
CA VAL A 116 -21.79 3.70 -11.41
C VAL A 116 -22.10 2.21 -11.53
#